data_AF-A0A852K5S1-F1
#
_entry.id   AF-A0A852K5S1-F1
#
_cell.length_a   1.000
_cell.length_b   1.000
_cell.length_c   1.000
_cell.angle_alpha   90.00
_cell.angle_beta   90.00
_cell.angle_gamma   90.00
#
_symmetry.space_group_name_H-M   'P 1'
#
loop_
_entity.id
_entity.type
_entity.pdbx_description
1 polymer ?
#
loop_
_entity_poly.entity_id
_entity_poly.type
_entity_poly.pdbx_seq_one_letter_code
_entity_poly.pdbx_strand_id
1 'polypeptide(L)'
;PLLIILAAAITYLTFSSLAHLLQAKSEFWHYSFFFMDYVGVAVYQYGSALGHFYYAIEPGWHRRVRGFFLPLAAALAWLSCAGSCYAKFRFHPRCPLPGRLCQELPSGLAYLLDISPVLHRIATAARPDPALLYHKCQVLFFLLAAFFFSHPYPEKWFPGRCHFVGQSHQIFHVFLVLCTLAQIEAVVLDYESRREIYSSLQRGLAHDFSALFLLTVTCSVLTAAYMARRVRHKLGLKEE
;
A
#
# COMPACT_ATOMS: atom_id res chain seq x y z
N PRO A 1 -10.92 11.63 6.83
CA PRO A 1 -10.44 10.32 6.30
C PRO A 1 -10.52 10.20 4.77
N LEU A 2 -11.63 10.60 4.12
CA LEU A 2 -11.72 10.64 2.64
C LEU A 2 -10.57 11.40 1.97
N LEU A 3 -10.28 12.64 2.42
CA LEU A 3 -9.16 13.42 1.89
C LEU A 3 -7.80 12.74 2.10
N ILE A 4 -7.63 11.99 3.20
CA ILE A 4 -6.39 11.25 3.47
C ILE A 4 -6.23 10.11 2.47
N ILE A 5 -7.30 9.37 2.16
CA ILE A 5 -7.27 8.29 1.16
C ILE A 5 -6.93 8.87 -0.22
N LEU A 6 -7.57 9.97 -0.63
CA LEU A 6 -7.31 10.62 -1.91
C LEU A 6 -5.87 11.16 -1.99
N ALA A 7 -5.40 11.85 -0.96
CA ALA A 7 -4.03 12.34 -0.90
C ALA A 7 -3.01 11.18 -0.92
N ALA A 8 -3.29 10.10 -0.22
CA ALA A 8 -2.45 8.90 -0.21
C ALA A 8 -2.44 8.21 -1.59
N ALA A 9 -3.59 8.12 -2.26
CA ALA A 9 -3.73 7.60 -3.62
C ALA A 9 -2.88 8.41 -4.62
N ILE A 10 -3.02 9.73 -4.60
CA ILE A 10 -2.23 10.63 -5.45
C ILE A 10 -0.74 10.50 -5.14
N THR A 11 -0.37 10.43 -3.86
CA THR A 11 1.02 10.33 -3.42
C THR A 11 1.69 9.06 -3.95
N TYR A 12 1.09 7.88 -3.75
CA TYR A 12 1.70 6.63 -4.20
C TYR A 12 1.77 6.57 -5.73
N LEU A 13 0.73 6.97 -6.45
CA LEU A 13 0.72 6.97 -7.91
C LEU A 13 1.78 7.91 -8.47
N THR A 14 1.94 9.09 -7.86
CA THR A 14 2.95 10.07 -8.24
C THR A 14 4.35 9.53 -8.00
N PHE A 15 4.63 9.02 -6.80
CA PHE A 15 5.95 8.49 -6.46
C PHE A 15 6.32 7.27 -7.30
N SER A 16 5.37 6.38 -7.56
CA SER A 16 5.56 5.23 -8.45
C SER A 16 5.86 5.65 -9.88
N SER A 17 5.10 6.59 -10.42
CA SER A 17 5.31 7.13 -11.77
C SER A 17 6.69 7.81 -11.90
N LEU A 18 7.06 8.63 -10.91
CA LEU A 18 8.38 9.29 -10.88
C LEU A 18 9.51 8.27 -10.80
N ALA A 19 9.35 7.20 -10.02
CA ALA A 19 10.35 6.14 -9.93
C ALA A 19 10.56 5.47 -11.27
N HIS A 20 9.50 5.02 -11.92
CA HIS A 20 9.64 4.35 -13.20
C HIS A 20 10.13 5.28 -14.33
N LEU A 21 9.79 6.57 -14.27
CA LEU A 21 10.23 7.56 -15.26
C LEU A 21 11.70 7.98 -15.08
N LEU A 22 12.15 8.19 -13.84
CA LEU A 22 13.42 8.86 -13.55
C LEU A 22 14.51 7.92 -13.03
N GLN A 23 14.21 6.64 -12.77
CA GLN A 23 15.18 5.68 -12.23
C GLN A 23 16.42 5.45 -13.10
N ALA A 24 16.34 5.66 -14.42
CA ALA A 24 17.46 5.43 -15.34
C ALA A 24 18.54 6.54 -15.30
N LYS A 25 18.34 7.62 -14.54
CA LYS A 25 19.22 8.79 -14.55
C LYS A 25 20.64 8.49 -14.03
N SER A 26 20.76 7.73 -12.93
CA SER A 26 22.04 7.25 -12.38
C SER A 26 21.77 6.16 -11.34
N GLU A 27 22.80 5.42 -10.91
CA GLU A 27 22.67 4.40 -9.86
C GLU A 27 22.09 5.02 -8.56
N PHE A 28 22.52 6.21 -8.16
CA PHE A 28 21.97 6.90 -6.98
C PHE A 28 20.47 7.23 -7.14
N TRP A 29 20.08 7.76 -8.30
CA TRP A 29 18.69 8.15 -8.56
C TRP A 29 17.78 6.93 -8.69
N HIS A 30 18.29 5.81 -9.25
CA HIS A 30 17.58 4.53 -9.24
C HIS A 30 17.10 4.17 -7.83
N TYR A 31 18.02 4.07 -6.86
CA TYR A 31 17.65 3.75 -5.47
C TYR A 31 16.75 4.81 -4.85
N SER A 32 17.09 6.09 -5.02
CA SER A 32 16.38 7.18 -4.35
C SER A 32 14.91 7.26 -4.75
N PHE A 33 14.60 7.12 -6.05
CA PHE A 33 13.20 7.15 -6.47
C PHE A 33 12.44 5.87 -6.08
N PHE A 34 13.05 4.69 -6.11
CA PHE A 34 12.40 3.48 -5.57
C PHE A 34 12.14 3.59 -4.07
N PHE A 35 13.01 4.23 -3.29
CA PHE A 35 12.72 4.51 -1.88
C PHE A 35 11.52 5.46 -1.71
N MET A 36 11.36 6.45 -2.59
CA MET A 36 10.16 7.29 -2.60
C MET A 36 8.91 6.49 -2.96
N ASP A 37 8.97 5.59 -3.95
CA ASP A 37 7.87 4.68 -4.29
C ASP A 37 7.44 3.86 -3.06
N TYR A 38 8.38 3.28 -2.31
CA TYR A 38 8.09 2.55 -1.07
C TYR A 38 7.47 3.42 0.04
N VAL A 39 7.86 4.70 0.15
CA VAL A 39 7.17 5.65 1.02
C VAL A 39 5.73 5.81 0.57
N GLY A 40 5.49 6.02 -0.73
CA GLY A 40 4.16 6.14 -1.31
C GLY A 40 3.26 4.95 -0.98
N VAL A 41 3.79 3.73 -1.15
CA VAL A 41 3.09 2.48 -0.78
C VAL A 41 2.70 2.48 0.70
N ALA A 42 3.60 2.83 1.61
CA ALA A 42 3.29 2.88 3.04
C ALA A 42 2.23 3.94 3.40
N VAL A 43 2.28 5.12 2.77
CA VAL A 43 1.26 6.16 2.95
C VAL A 43 -0.11 5.65 2.49
N TYR A 44 -0.18 5.00 1.33
CA TYR A 44 -1.41 4.43 0.80
C TYR A 44 -1.95 3.27 1.65
N GLN A 45 -1.07 2.39 2.12
CA GLN A 45 -1.42 1.26 3.00
C GLN A 45 -2.12 1.75 4.27
N TYR A 46 -1.50 2.69 5.01
CA TYR A 46 -2.15 3.25 6.19
C TYR A 46 -3.41 4.07 5.84
N GLY A 47 -3.39 4.85 4.75
CA GLY A 47 -4.57 5.59 4.30
C GLY A 47 -5.78 4.68 4.02
N SER A 48 -5.52 3.54 3.39
CA SER A 48 -6.48 2.48 3.12
C SER A 48 -7.01 1.86 4.42
N ALA A 49 -6.12 1.50 5.35
CA ALA A 49 -6.48 0.99 6.68
C ALA A 49 -7.42 1.96 7.41
N LEU A 50 -7.07 3.24 7.42
CA LEU A 50 -7.87 4.30 8.03
C LEU A 50 -9.24 4.41 7.35
N GLY A 51 -9.29 4.34 6.03
CA GLY A 51 -10.53 4.35 5.27
C GLY A 51 -11.47 3.22 5.64
N HIS A 52 -10.98 1.97 5.65
CA HIS A 52 -11.80 0.82 6.01
C HIS A 52 -12.21 0.82 7.48
N PHE A 53 -11.30 1.21 8.38
CA PHE A 53 -11.61 1.29 9.81
C PHE A 53 -12.66 2.36 10.11
N TYR A 54 -12.64 3.48 9.39
CA TYR A 54 -13.57 4.57 9.64
C TYR A 54 -14.92 4.36 8.94
N TYR A 55 -14.91 3.89 7.69
CA TYR A 55 -16.09 3.87 6.82
C TYR A 55 -16.59 2.48 6.44
N ALA A 56 -15.88 1.39 6.69
CA ALA A 56 -16.36 0.05 6.28
C ALA A 56 -16.55 -0.92 7.45
N ILE A 57 -16.10 -0.55 8.65
CA ILE A 57 -16.09 -1.46 9.79
C ILE A 57 -17.48 -1.70 10.38
N GLU A 58 -17.81 -2.97 10.60
CA GLU A 58 -19.03 -3.34 11.33
C GLU A 58 -18.84 -3.20 12.85
N PRO A 59 -19.88 -2.81 13.62
CA PRO A 59 -19.78 -2.63 15.07
C PRO A 59 -19.22 -3.84 15.82
N GLY A 60 -19.57 -5.05 15.37
CA GLY A 60 -19.10 -6.31 15.95
C GLY A 60 -17.61 -6.58 15.70
N TRP A 61 -17.07 -6.12 14.58
CA TRP A 61 -15.63 -6.19 14.28
C TRP A 61 -14.87 -5.08 15.00
N HIS A 62 -15.40 -3.85 14.98
CA HIS A 62 -14.84 -2.69 15.65
C HIS A 62 -14.56 -2.96 17.14
N ARG A 63 -15.50 -3.58 17.85
CA ARG A 63 -15.32 -3.92 19.28
C ARG A 63 -14.07 -4.79 19.54
N ARG A 64 -13.70 -5.66 18.60
CA ARG A 64 -12.57 -6.59 18.74
C ARG A 64 -11.23 -5.93 18.42
N VAL A 65 -11.21 -5.04 17.42
CA VAL A 65 -9.95 -4.54 16.85
C VAL A 65 -9.63 -3.08 17.20
N ARG A 66 -10.59 -2.32 17.73
CA ARG A 66 -10.44 -0.86 17.98
C ARG A 66 -9.19 -0.45 18.78
N GLY A 67 -8.71 -1.31 19.67
CA GLY A 67 -7.57 -1.00 20.55
C GLY A 67 -6.21 -1.07 19.86
N PHE A 68 -6.10 -1.78 18.73
CA PHE A 68 -4.80 -2.03 18.10
C PHE A 68 -4.78 -1.85 16.58
N PHE A 69 -5.94 -1.77 15.91
CA PHE A 69 -6.03 -1.79 14.45
C PHE A 69 -5.14 -0.72 13.80
N LEU A 70 -5.32 0.55 14.15
CA LEU A 70 -4.58 1.65 13.52
C LEU A 70 -3.12 1.76 13.97
N PRO A 71 -2.76 1.58 15.26
CA PRO A 71 -1.35 1.50 15.65
C PRO A 71 -0.61 0.36 14.94
N LEU A 72 -1.24 -0.81 14.80
CA LEU A 72 -0.64 -1.94 14.10
C LEU A 72 -0.55 -1.69 12.60
N ALA A 73 -1.57 -1.10 11.97
CA ALA A 73 -1.52 -0.70 10.56
C ALA A 73 -0.40 0.32 10.30
N ALA A 74 -0.23 1.31 11.18
CA ALA A 74 0.85 2.29 11.11
C ALA A 74 2.24 1.63 11.20
N ALA A 75 2.41 0.70 12.16
CA ALA A 75 3.65 -0.04 12.33
C ALA A 75 3.95 -0.93 11.11
N LEU A 76 2.97 -1.68 10.61
CA LEU A 76 3.13 -2.55 9.45
C LEU A 76 3.39 -1.75 8.16
N ALA A 77 2.74 -0.60 7.97
CA ALA A 77 3.02 0.32 6.86
C ALA A 77 4.46 0.82 6.89
N TRP A 78 4.93 1.30 8.05
CA TRP A 78 6.33 1.71 8.19
C TRP A 78 7.30 0.54 7.97
N LEU A 79 7.02 -0.65 8.54
CA LEU A 79 7.84 -1.84 8.34
C LEU A 79 7.88 -2.29 6.87
N SER A 80 6.78 -2.11 6.12
CA SER A 80 6.73 -2.40 4.68
C SER A 80 7.66 -1.48 3.90
N CYS A 81 7.65 -0.17 4.20
CA CYS A 81 8.61 0.79 3.63
C CYS A 81 10.04 0.46 4.04
N ALA A 82 10.30 0.25 5.33
CA ALA A 82 11.64 -0.01 5.85
C ALA A 82 12.23 -1.31 5.28
N GLY A 83 11.42 -2.37 5.24
CA GLY A 83 11.77 -3.66 4.65
C GLY A 83 12.08 -3.55 3.16
N SER A 84 11.23 -2.85 2.40
CA SER A 84 11.45 -2.63 0.96
C SER A 84 12.71 -1.81 0.68
N CYS A 85 12.93 -0.71 1.40
CA CYS A 85 14.14 0.10 1.28
C CYS A 85 15.40 -0.69 1.63
N TYR A 86 15.37 -1.43 2.74
CA TYR A 86 16.48 -2.27 3.17
C TYR A 86 16.75 -3.39 2.16
N ALA A 87 15.71 -4.06 1.69
CA ALA A 87 15.83 -5.16 0.75
C ALA A 87 16.44 -4.70 -0.57
N LYS A 88 15.96 -3.57 -1.12
CA LYS A 88 16.51 -2.96 -2.33
C LYS A 88 17.98 -2.57 -2.15
N PHE A 89 18.39 -2.02 -1.01
CA PHE A 89 19.79 -1.64 -0.75
C PHE A 89 20.73 -2.83 -0.56
N ARG A 90 20.30 -3.87 0.15
CA ARG A 90 21.15 -4.99 0.58
C ARG A 90 21.13 -6.18 -0.36
N PHE A 91 19.96 -6.57 -0.85
CA PHE A 91 19.81 -7.79 -1.63
C PHE A 91 19.94 -7.48 -3.11
N HIS A 92 21.06 -7.89 -3.68
CA HIS A 92 21.23 -8.03 -5.12
C HIS A 92 20.46 -9.28 -5.62
N PRO A 93 20.17 -9.41 -6.92
CA PRO A 93 19.35 -10.49 -7.50
C PRO A 93 19.81 -11.94 -7.19
N ARG A 94 21.00 -12.12 -6.60
CA ARG A 94 21.65 -13.41 -6.37
C ARG A 94 21.11 -14.18 -5.16
N CYS A 95 20.44 -13.54 -4.20
CA CYS A 95 19.82 -14.20 -3.04
C CYS A 95 18.39 -13.67 -2.79
N PRO A 96 17.37 -14.15 -3.52
CA PRO A 96 16.04 -13.56 -3.53
C PRO A 96 15.21 -13.82 -2.27
N LEU A 97 15.48 -14.91 -1.52
CA LEU A 97 14.59 -15.34 -0.42
C LEU A 97 14.57 -14.37 0.77
N PRO A 98 15.72 -13.95 1.37
CA PRO A 98 15.68 -13.05 2.52
C PRO A 98 15.15 -11.65 2.18
N GLY A 99 15.46 -11.15 0.96
CA GLY A 99 14.93 -9.88 0.47
C GLY A 99 13.43 -9.91 0.25
N ARG A 100 12.92 -11.01 -0.35
CA ARG A 100 11.49 -11.21 -0.52
C ARG A 100 10.76 -11.32 0.82
N LEU A 101 11.32 -12.03 1.82
CA LEU A 101 10.71 -12.08 3.15
C LEU A 101 10.69 -10.70 3.83
N CYS A 102 11.76 -9.92 3.69
CA CYS A 102 11.85 -8.58 4.27
C CYS A 102 10.86 -7.60 3.64
N GLN A 103 10.60 -7.72 2.34
CA GLN A 103 9.69 -6.85 1.57
C GLN A 103 8.22 -7.30 1.64
N GLU A 104 7.96 -8.59 1.36
CA GLU A 104 6.60 -9.09 1.14
C GLU A 104 5.85 -9.40 2.44
N LEU A 105 6.55 -9.85 3.49
CA LEU A 105 5.87 -10.28 4.71
C LEU A 105 5.17 -9.13 5.43
N PRO A 106 5.79 -7.96 5.70
CA PRO A 106 5.10 -6.85 6.33
C PRO A 106 3.93 -6.34 5.49
N SER A 107 4.11 -6.26 4.17
CA SER A 107 3.10 -5.81 3.21
C SER A 107 1.89 -6.75 3.17
N GLY A 108 2.13 -8.07 3.18
CA GLY A 108 1.08 -9.08 3.24
C GLY A 108 0.31 -9.06 4.56
N LEU A 109 1.01 -8.94 5.69
CA LEU A 109 0.38 -8.82 7.01
C LEU A 109 -0.47 -7.54 7.12
N ALA A 110 0.04 -6.44 6.58
CA ALA A 110 -0.70 -5.20 6.54
C ALA A 110 -1.97 -5.31 5.71
N TYR A 111 -1.87 -5.88 4.49
CA TYR A 111 -3.05 -6.09 3.66
C TYR A 111 -4.12 -6.91 4.38
N LEU A 112 -3.73 -8.01 5.04
CA LEU A 112 -4.66 -8.85 5.82
C LEU A 112 -5.35 -8.08 6.94
N LEU A 113 -4.61 -7.22 7.65
CA LEU A 113 -5.19 -6.36 8.68
C LEU A 113 -6.14 -5.34 8.06
N ASP A 114 -5.66 -4.60 7.06
CA ASP A 114 -6.34 -3.45 6.45
C ASP A 114 -7.63 -3.86 5.74
N ILE A 115 -7.66 -5.03 5.11
CA ILE A 115 -8.84 -5.56 4.41
C ILE A 115 -9.82 -6.28 5.35
N SER A 116 -9.42 -6.60 6.59
CA SER A 116 -10.26 -7.36 7.52
C SER A 116 -11.65 -6.74 7.81
N PRO A 117 -11.84 -5.41 7.92
CA PRO A 117 -13.18 -4.82 8.08
C PRO A 117 -14.08 -5.10 6.88
N VAL A 118 -13.50 -5.02 5.67
CA VAL A 118 -14.19 -5.27 4.40
C VAL A 118 -14.56 -6.74 4.28
N LEU A 119 -13.63 -7.66 4.55
CA LEU A 119 -13.90 -9.10 4.50
C LEU A 119 -14.98 -9.51 5.50
N HIS A 120 -14.91 -9.01 6.74
CA HIS A 120 -15.94 -9.25 7.74
C HIS A 120 -17.30 -8.80 7.22
N ARG A 121 -17.39 -7.57 6.70
CA ARG A 121 -18.65 -7.03 6.17
C ARG A 121 -19.18 -7.83 4.99
N ILE A 122 -18.33 -8.22 4.03
CA ILE A 122 -18.72 -9.09 2.91
C ILE A 122 -19.32 -10.40 3.43
N ALA A 123 -18.75 -10.98 4.50
CA ALA A 123 -19.21 -12.23 5.08
C ALA A 123 -20.50 -12.11 5.91
N THR A 124 -20.74 -10.95 6.55
CA THR A 124 -21.87 -10.76 7.48
C THR A 124 -23.03 -9.95 6.92
N ALA A 125 -22.92 -9.41 5.70
CA ALA A 125 -23.98 -8.59 5.12
C ALA A 125 -25.27 -9.38 4.90
N ALA A 126 -26.34 -8.98 5.61
CA ALA A 126 -27.66 -9.59 5.50
C ALA A 126 -28.57 -8.91 4.46
N ARG A 127 -28.18 -7.74 3.95
CA ARG A 127 -28.96 -6.96 2.99
C ARG A 127 -28.11 -6.57 1.78
N PRO A 128 -28.72 -6.41 0.60
CA PRO A 128 -28.04 -5.84 -0.56
C PRO A 128 -27.48 -4.45 -0.22
N ASP A 129 -26.23 -4.22 -0.64
CA ASP A 129 -25.49 -3.00 -0.36
C ASP A 129 -24.58 -2.72 -1.57
N PRO A 130 -24.81 -1.60 -2.29
CA PRO A 130 -24.03 -1.26 -3.48
C PRO A 130 -22.51 -1.17 -3.22
N ALA A 131 -22.08 -0.74 -2.03
CA ALA A 131 -20.66 -0.64 -1.70
C ALA A 131 -19.97 -2.01 -1.67
N LEU A 132 -20.70 -3.09 -1.38
CA LEU A 132 -20.13 -4.44 -1.33
C LEU A 132 -19.68 -4.95 -2.69
N LEU A 133 -20.33 -4.54 -3.78
CA LEU A 133 -19.88 -4.90 -5.12
C LEU A 133 -18.47 -4.33 -5.37
N TYR A 134 -18.30 -3.04 -5.09
CA TYR A 134 -17.02 -2.36 -5.24
C TYR A 134 -15.94 -2.90 -4.29
N HIS A 135 -16.28 -3.22 -3.05
CA HIS A 135 -15.36 -3.90 -2.14
C HIS A 135 -14.94 -5.31 -2.61
N LYS A 136 -15.86 -6.08 -3.20
CA LYS A 136 -15.51 -7.38 -3.82
C LYS A 136 -14.57 -7.19 -5.01
N CYS A 137 -14.84 -6.19 -5.86
CA CYS A 137 -13.97 -5.82 -6.97
C CYS A 137 -12.59 -5.37 -6.47
N GLN A 138 -12.52 -4.55 -5.43
CA GLN A 138 -11.28 -4.12 -4.78
C GLN A 138 -10.44 -5.33 -4.34
N VAL A 139 -11.02 -6.27 -3.61
CA VAL A 139 -10.34 -7.49 -3.15
C VAL A 139 -9.84 -8.31 -4.35
N LEU A 140 -10.69 -8.51 -5.37
CA LEU A 140 -10.33 -9.25 -6.58
C LEU A 140 -9.16 -8.58 -7.32
N PHE A 141 -9.23 -7.28 -7.56
CA PHE A 141 -8.20 -6.53 -8.25
C PHE A 141 -6.88 -6.52 -7.47
N PHE A 142 -6.91 -6.43 -6.14
CA PHE A 142 -5.71 -6.58 -5.34
C PHE A 142 -5.06 -7.96 -5.49
N LEU A 143 -5.86 -9.04 -5.44
CA LEU A 143 -5.34 -10.40 -5.62
C LEU A 143 -4.72 -10.60 -7.02
N LEU A 144 -5.35 -10.04 -8.06
CA LEU A 144 -4.80 -10.03 -9.41
C LEU A 144 -3.50 -9.21 -9.49
N ALA A 145 -3.47 -8.03 -8.89
CA ALA A 145 -2.26 -7.21 -8.81
C ALA A 145 -1.11 -7.99 -8.13
N ALA A 146 -1.36 -8.56 -6.94
CA ALA A 146 -0.37 -9.36 -6.21
C ALA A 146 0.14 -10.56 -7.03
N PHE A 147 -0.73 -11.21 -7.81
CA PHE A 147 -0.35 -12.28 -8.72
C PHE A 147 0.63 -11.81 -9.79
N PHE A 148 0.30 -10.74 -10.52
CA PHE A 148 1.13 -10.20 -11.61
C PHE A 148 2.42 -9.53 -11.13
N PHE A 149 2.43 -9.03 -9.89
CA PHE A 149 3.64 -8.56 -9.22
C PHE A 149 4.59 -9.71 -8.89
N SER A 150 4.05 -10.82 -8.36
CA SER A 150 4.85 -11.95 -7.87
C SER A 150 5.30 -12.91 -8.97
N HIS A 151 4.54 -12.98 -10.07
CA HIS A 151 4.74 -13.93 -11.15
C HIS A 151 4.90 -13.18 -12.48
N PRO A 152 6.00 -13.44 -13.23
CA PRO A 152 6.25 -12.77 -14.51
C PRO A 152 5.42 -13.40 -15.63
N TYR A 153 4.09 -13.29 -15.54
CA TYR A 153 3.16 -13.61 -16.62
C TYR A 153 2.61 -12.31 -17.21
N PRO A 154 2.43 -12.21 -18.53
CA PRO A 154 2.57 -13.26 -19.54
C PRO A 154 3.99 -13.43 -20.10
N GLU A 155 5.01 -12.72 -19.58
CA GLU A 155 6.41 -12.80 -20.05
C GLU A 155 6.95 -14.23 -20.13
N LYS A 156 6.60 -15.08 -19.16
CA LYS A 156 6.93 -16.52 -19.15
C LYS A 156 6.29 -17.30 -20.32
N TRP A 157 5.09 -16.92 -20.76
CA TRP A 157 4.40 -17.58 -21.87
C TRP A 157 4.90 -17.07 -23.22
N PHE A 158 5.35 -15.82 -23.28
CA PHE A 158 5.83 -15.19 -24.51
C PHE A 158 7.21 -14.54 -24.34
N PRO A 159 8.27 -15.34 -24.15
CA PRO A 159 9.63 -14.81 -24.00
C PRO A 159 10.00 -13.93 -25.21
N GLY A 160 10.55 -12.74 -24.92
CA GLY A 160 10.96 -11.79 -25.96
C GLY A 160 9.81 -11.08 -26.70
N ARG A 161 8.55 -11.24 -26.28
CA ARG A 161 7.41 -10.51 -26.88
C ARG A 161 6.88 -9.38 -26.02
N CYS A 162 7.17 -9.41 -24.72
CA CYS A 162 6.69 -8.42 -23.74
C CYS A 162 7.76 -7.36 -23.41
N HIS A 163 8.43 -6.80 -24.42
CA HIS A 163 9.50 -5.82 -24.19
C HIS A 163 8.98 -4.42 -23.80
N PHE A 164 7.86 -4.00 -24.41
CA PHE A 164 7.28 -2.66 -24.22
C PHE A 164 5.84 -2.69 -23.71
N VAL A 165 5.05 -3.68 -24.14
CA VAL A 165 3.64 -3.83 -23.78
C VAL A 165 3.41 -5.25 -23.25
N GLY A 166 2.58 -5.36 -22.21
CA GLY A 166 2.19 -6.64 -21.63
C GLY A 166 3.20 -7.20 -20.65
N GLN A 167 4.05 -6.36 -20.07
CA GLN A 167 4.91 -6.74 -18.95
C GLN A 167 4.05 -7.04 -17.72
N SER A 168 4.46 -8.02 -16.91
CA SER A 168 3.68 -8.39 -15.71
C SER A 168 3.56 -7.21 -14.75
N HIS A 169 4.64 -6.42 -14.62
CA HIS A 169 4.68 -5.22 -13.79
C HIS A 169 3.74 -4.10 -14.30
N GLN A 170 3.55 -3.97 -15.62
CA GLN A 170 2.55 -3.05 -16.18
C GLN A 170 1.12 -3.49 -15.82
N ILE A 171 0.83 -4.78 -15.99
CA ILE A 171 -0.49 -5.35 -15.67
C ILE A 171 -0.77 -5.22 -14.17
N PHE A 172 0.25 -5.44 -13.32
CA PHE A 172 0.20 -5.16 -11.89
C PHE A 172 -0.28 -3.73 -11.60
N HIS A 173 0.35 -2.72 -12.20
CA HIS A 173 -0.06 -1.32 -12.00
C HIS A 173 -1.48 -1.03 -12.47
N VAL A 174 -1.94 -1.63 -13.58
CA VAL A 174 -3.33 -1.50 -14.04
C VAL A 174 -4.30 -2.02 -12.98
N PHE A 175 -4.10 -3.24 -12.49
CA PHE A 175 -4.96 -3.80 -11.45
C PHE A 175 -4.86 -3.04 -10.12
N LEU A 176 -3.70 -2.49 -9.78
CA LEU A 176 -3.54 -1.65 -8.58
C LEU A 176 -4.37 -0.37 -8.69
N VAL A 177 -4.38 0.31 -9.84
CA VAL A 177 -5.23 1.48 -10.09
C VAL A 177 -6.71 1.11 -10.03
N LEU A 178 -7.13 0.00 -10.66
CA LEU A 178 -8.51 -0.47 -10.60
C LEU A 178 -8.93 -0.82 -9.16
N CYS A 179 -8.04 -1.42 -8.38
CA CYS A 179 -8.24 -1.66 -6.95
C CYS A 179 -8.46 -0.36 -6.19
N THR A 180 -7.63 0.67 -6.41
CA THR A 180 -7.75 1.98 -5.78
C THR A 180 -9.07 2.67 -6.15
N LEU A 181 -9.47 2.63 -7.42
CA LEU A 181 -10.74 3.20 -7.86
C LEU A 181 -11.92 2.50 -7.19
N ALA A 182 -11.93 1.16 -7.21
CA ALA A 182 -12.99 0.38 -6.56
C ALA A 182 -13.05 0.65 -5.04
N GLN A 183 -11.90 0.80 -4.38
CA GLN A 183 -11.85 1.17 -2.97
C GLN A 183 -12.47 2.55 -2.71
N ILE A 184 -12.07 3.57 -3.48
CA ILE A 184 -12.57 4.94 -3.31
C ILE A 184 -14.09 4.97 -3.49
N GLU A 185 -14.60 4.34 -4.56
CA GLU A 185 -16.05 4.26 -4.81
C GLU A 185 -16.79 3.55 -3.67
N ALA A 186 -16.28 2.40 -3.20
CA ALA A 186 -16.89 1.69 -2.07
C ALA A 186 -16.95 2.57 -0.81
N VAL A 187 -15.85 3.25 -0.49
CA VAL A 187 -15.74 4.11 0.70
C VAL A 187 -16.61 5.36 0.59
N VAL A 188 -16.78 5.93 -0.61
CA VAL A 188 -17.69 7.06 -0.84
C VAL A 188 -19.14 6.62 -0.63
N LEU A 189 -19.54 5.50 -1.23
CA LEU A 189 -20.88 4.93 -1.03
C LEU A 189 -21.16 4.64 0.44
N ASP A 190 -20.17 4.12 1.16
CA ASP A 190 -20.25 3.89 2.59
C ASP A 190 -20.45 5.18 3.38
N TYR A 191 -19.64 6.18 3.09
CA TYR A 191 -19.73 7.47 3.75
C TYR A 191 -21.13 8.07 3.57
N GLU A 192 -21.66 8.05 2.34
CA GLU A 192 -22.98 8.61 2.03
C GLU A 192 -24.12 7.83 2.70
N SER A 193 -24.07 6.51 2.63
CA SER A 193 -25.18 5.66 3.09
C SER A 193 -25.17 5.35 4.59
N ARG A 194 -24.01 5.42 5.25
CA ARG A 194 -23.81 4.88 6.61
C ARG A 194 -23.08 5.81 7.58
N ARG A 195 -22.90 7.11 7.24
CA ARG A 195 -22.25 8.14 8.07
C ARG A 195 -22.62 8.12 9.56
N GLU A 196 -23.88 7.88 9.90
CA GLU A 196 -24.34 7.93 11.31
C GLU A 196 -23.79 6.78 12.17
N ILE A 197 -23.55 5.61 11.56
CA ILE A 197 -22.89 4.50 12.25
C ILE A 197 -21.45 4.92 12.59
N TYR A 198 -20.75 5.55 11.66
CA TYR A 198 -19.34 5.92 11.80
C TYR A 198 -19.14 7.09 12.78
N SER A 199 -20.01 8.11 12.72
CA SER A 199 -19.98 9.23 13.67
C SER A 199 -20.15 8.76 15.12
N SER A 200 -20.91 7.67 15.34
CA SER A 200 -21.08 7.06 16.66
C SER A 200 -19.86 6.25 17.11
N LEU A 201 -19.26 5.46 16.21
CA LEU A 201 -18.15 4.56 16.54
C LEU A 201 -16.82 5.29 16.74
N GLN A 202 -16.59 6.37 15.99
CA GLN A 202 -15.29 7.03 15.87
C GLN A 202 -15.18 8.37 16.63
N ARG A 203 -16.12 8.62 17.55
CA ARG A 203 -16.22 9.88 18.29
C ARG A 203 -14.94 10.17 19.08
N GLY A 204 -14.29 11.30 18.79
CA GLY A 204 -13.10 11.78 19.51
C GLY A 204 -11.75 11.25 19.02
N LEU A 205 -11.71 10.36 18.02
CA LEU A 205 -10.47 9.70 17.59
C LEU A 205 -9.76 10.38 16.40
N ALA A 206 -10.31 11.47 15.87
CA ALA A 206 -9.78 12.13 14.67
C ALA A 206 -8.35 12.67 14.82
N HIS A 207 -8.00 13.14 16.03
CA HIS A 207 -6.65 13.63 16.34
C HIS A 207 -5.63 12.49 16.33
N ASP A 208 -5.95 11.37 16.98
CA ASP A 208 -5.08 10.18 17.04
C ASP A 208 -4.82 9.63 15.62
N PHE A 209 -5.84 9.64 14.76
CA PHE A 209 -5.72 9.16 13.38
C PHE A 209 -4.78 10.02 12.54
N SER A 210 -4.87 11.35 12.72
CA SER A 210 -4.03 12.31 12.02
C SER A 210 -2.59 12.26 12.55
N ALA A 211 -2.42 12.10 13.86
CA ALA A 211 -1.10 11.94 14.49
C ALA A 211 -0.40 10.66 14.00
N LEU A 212 -1.10 9.52 13.97
CA LEU A 212 -0.56 8.26 13.45
C LEU A 212 -0.23 8.35 11.95
N PHE A 213 -1.07 9.03 11.15
CA PHE A 213 -0.76 9.27 9.74
C PHE A 213 0.55 10.05 9.56
N LEU A 214 0.69 11.18 10.26
CA LEU A 214 1.89 12.01 10.21
C LEU A 214 3.12 11.25 10.72
N LEU A 215 2.96 10.44 11.76
CA LEU A 215 4.02 9.57 12.28
C LEU A 215 4.48 8.56 11.23
N THR A 216 3.55 7.82 10.61
CA THR A 216 3.87 6.84 9.55
C THR A 216 4.57 7.49 8.37
N VAL A 217 4.08 8.64 7.89
CA VAL A 217 4.71 9.41 6.81
C VAL A 217 6.13 9.82 7.22
N THR A 218 6.28 10.41 8.39
CA THR A 218 7.58 10.90 8.89
C THR A 218 8.59 9.76 9.05
N CYS A 219 8.21 8.65 9.69
CA CYS A 219 9.08 7.49 9.86
C CYS A 219 9.49 6.88 8.51
N SER A 220 8.58 6.81 7.55
CA SER A 220 8.86 6.27 6.21
C SER A 220 9.81 7.19 5.43
N VAL A 221 9.57 8.51 5.44
CA VAL A 221 10.45 9.50 4.80
C VAL A 221 11.84 9.50 5.43
N LEU A 222 11.95 9.47 6.76
CA LEU A 222 13.22 9.40 7.46
C LEU A 222 14.00 8.12 7.11
N THR A 223 13.29 7.00 6.97
CA THR A 223 13.88 5.73 6.57
C THR A 223 14.41 5.80 5.13
N ALA A 224 13.61 6.31 4.19
CA ALA A 224 14.03 6.52 2.79
C ALA A 224 15.24 7.48 2.71
N ALA A 225 15.22 8.59 3.44
CA ALA A 225 16.32 9.55 3.48
C ALA A 225 17.60 8.94 4.06
N TYR A 226 17.48 8.18 5.16
CA TYR A 226 18.61 7.45 5.74
C TYR A 226 19.20 6.45 4.72
N MET A 227 18.36 5.67 4.05
CA MET A 227 18.80 4.68 3.07
C MET A 227 19.43 5.34 1.83
N ALA A 228 18.90 6.47 1.37
CA ALA A 228 19.53 7.26 0.30
C ALA A 228 20.93 7.75 0.69
N ARG A 229 21.13 8.20 1.93
CA ARG A 229 22.48 8.57 2.44
C ARG A 229 23.42 7.36 2.45
N ARG A 230 22.93 6.18 2.85
CA ARG A 230 23.70 4.93 2.81
C ARG A 230 24.11 4.54 1.39
N VAL A 231 23.22 4.73 0.41
CA VAL A 231 23.55 4.53 -1.02
C VAL A 231 24.63 5.50 -1.46
N ARG A 232 24.47 6.80 -1.18
CA ARG A 232 25.46 7.83 -1.56
C ARG A 232 26.85 7.49 -1.02
N HIS A 233 26.95 7.13 0.25
CA HIS A 233 28.22 6.72 0.86
C HIS A 233 28.80 5.47 0.19
N LYS A 234 27.98 4.46 -0.10
CA LYS A 234 28.42 3.24 -0.78
C LYS A 234 28.93 3.52 -2.20
N LEU A 235 28.33 4.47 -2.91
CA LEU A 235 28.75 4.85 -4.26
C LEU A 235 30.02 5.70 -4.23
N GLY A 236 30.17 6.63 -3.28
CA GLY A 236 31.42 7.39 -3.11
C GLY A 236 32.63 6.48 -2.87
N LEU A 237 32.47 5.44 -2.03
CA LEU A 237 33.52 4.44 -1.81
C LEU A 237 33.86 3.57 -3.04
N LYS A 238 33.04 3.55 -4.09
CA LYS A 238 33.35 2.84 -5.35
C LYS A 238 34.15 3.73 -6.32
N GLU A 239 34.09 5.04 -6.15
CA GLU A 239 34.73 6.03 -7.02
C GLU A 239 36.15 6.39 -6.54
N GLU A 240 36.50 6.05 -5.30
CA GLU A 240 37.85 6.09 -4.71
C GLU A 240 38.63 4.78 -4.99
#